data_AF-A0A0F9IMW5-F1
#
_entry.id   AF-A0A0F9IMW5-F1
#
_cell.length_a   1.000
_cell.length_b   1.000
_cell.length_c   1.000
_cell.angle_alpha   90.00
_cell.angle_beta   90.00
_cell.angle_gamma   90.00
#
_symmetry.space_group_name_H-M   'P 1'
#
loop_
_entity.id
_entity.type
_entity.pdbx_description
1 polymer ?
#
loop_
_entity_poly.entity_id
_entity_poly.type
_entity_poly.pdbx_seq_one_letter_code
_entity_poly.pdbx_strand_id
1 'polypeptide(L)'
;MVSQVTLTASQRIDLIAGLVKIDDKEGNVVPFRFNRGQRYFYLNKTNRNIILKHRQGGWSSGILVDMFMDCITKPNTECAVVSHEGRATQRLLDRVQFYYDGMEEPKPLIGAESRQEKSFPNMHSSIYIGTAGARGFGRGDTFQKALLSELAFYEDGEKILNGVQDAVPLSGELTIECTPNGEGNVYHENWIRAREGKSPYKPFFFPWWWSDDYRIPYGSEYSLLPDRFELHYTVEEEELMVNNPELQEDQIRWRRWKIGEKQGLFWQEFPEDEITCFITIGDPVFDSAILNNMASECYEGWTHPEGWVEWIPPDTTGKTRYTIGADTSSGSPTGSFSAACVLDDKWQVVATFMARVEPNVFAGILKKMAIHYNMAEIAPERNFTGYAVLAILSGRSNLESEGTVSGVDLYPNIYRQRDFLTGKVTSNLGWWTNDQTKGHMRTALRDRLPQLKIWDANLVRQLRSYRYIKMRPTAQSFDDLAIALMIACAVRNVTGTAQGYQGSVPGYGW
;
A
#
# COMPACT_ATOMS: atom_id res chain seq x y z
N MET A 1 -37.49 10.13 38.77
CA MET A 1 -36.04 9.97 38.46
C MET A 1 -35.72 8.50 38.53
N VAL A 2 -35.80 7.78 37.40
CA VAL A 2 -35.25 6.42 37.32
C VAL A 2 -33.74 6.62 37.27
N SER A 3 -33.03 6.22 38.32
CA SER A 3 -31.57 6.22 38.32
C SER A 3 -31.11 5.37 37.16
N GLN A 4 -30.42 5.95 36.17
CA GLN A 4 -29.74 5.16 35.15
C GLN A 4 -28.71 4.30 35.87
N VAL A 5 -28.95 2.99 35.94
CA VAL A 5 -27.98 2.04 36.45
C VAL A 5 -26.85 1.98 35.44
N THR A 6 -25.73 2.65 35.73
CA THR A 6 -24.54 2.58 34.89
C THR A 6 -23.88 1.23 35.10
N LEU A 7 -24.08 0.31 34.15
CA LEU A 7 -23.41 -0.99 34.16
C LEU A 7 -21.90 -0.80 33.97
N THR A 8 -21.12 -1.55 34.73
CA THR A 8 -19.68 -1.71 34.47
C THR A 8 -19.45 -2.40 33.12
N ALA A 9 -18.26 -2.23 32.54
CA ALA A 9 -17.92 -2.89 31.27
C ALA A 9 -18.04 -4.42 31.36
N SER A 10 -17.70 -5.04 32.50
CA SER A 10 -17.87 -6.49 32.68
C SER A 10 -19.34 -6.90 32.74
N GLN A 11 -20.18 -6.18 33.50
CA GLN A 11 -21.62 -6.46 33.55
C GLN A 11 -22.28 -6.32 32.18
N ARG A 12 -21.78 -5.40 31.35
CA ARG A 12 -22.26 -5.22 29.98
C ARG A 12 -21.85 -6.38 29.06
N ILE A 13 -20.65 -6.95 29.22
CA ILE A 13 -20.26 -8.17 28.50
C ILE A 13 -21.21 -9.32 28.84
N ASP A 14 -21.53 -9.51 30.12
CA ASP A 14 -22.43 -10.58 30.55
C ASP A 14 -23.85 -10.37 30.03
N LEU A 15 -24.32 -9.11 30.01
CA LEU A 15 -25.60 -8.74 29.41
C LEU A 15 -25.65 -9.08 27.90
N ILE A 16 -24.59 -8.77 27.16
CA ILE A 16 -24.49 -9.09 25.72
C ILE A 16 -24.60 -10.60 25.50
N ALA A 17 -23.88 -11.38 26.30
CA ALA A 17 -23.93 -12.83 26.21
C ALA A 17 -25.30 -13.44 26.55
N GLY A 18 -26.11 -12.73 27.36
CA GLY A 18 -27.49 -13.13 27.66
C GLY A 18 -28.51 -12.72 26.59
N LEU A 19 -28.25 -11.65 25.82
CA LEU A 19 -29.23 -11.06 24.92
C LEU A 19 -29.00 -11.35 23.43
N VAL A 20 -27.75 -11.53 23.02
CA VAL A 20 -27.38 -11.60 21.60
C VAL A 20 -26.85 -12.98 21.25
N LYS A 21 -27.18 -13.46 20.04
CA LYS A 21 -26.69 -14.72 19.48
C LYS A 21 -25.84 -14.46 18.23
N ILE A 22 -24.99 -15.43 17.88
CA ILE A 22 -24.14 -15.43 16.68
C ILE A 22 -24.06 -16.84 16.10
N ASP A 23 -23.86 -16.93 14.80
CA ASP A 23 -23.43 -18.14 14.09
C ASP A 23 -21.95 -18.43 14.36
N ASP A 24 -21.64 -19.61 14.92
CA ASP A 24 -20.26 -20.08 15.05
C ASP A 24 -19.68 -20.56 13.70
N LYS A 25 -18.41 -20.98 13.69
CA LYS A 25 -17.73 -21.40 12.45
C LYS A 25 -18.27 -22.72 11.90
N GLU A 26 -18.95 -23.49 12.73
CA GLU A 26 -19.64 -24.73 12.43
C GLU A 26 -21.09 -24.47 11.93
N GLY A 27 -21.56 -23.22 11.98
CA GLY A 27 -22.88 -22.80 11.52
C GLY A 27 -23.99 -22.94 12.55
N ASN A 28 -23.66 -23.20 13.83
CA ASN A 28 -24.63 -23.28 14.91
C ASN A 28 -24.91 -21.90 15.49
N VAL A 29 -26.16 -21.66 15.89
CA VAL A 29 -26.55 -20.41 16.57
C VAL A 29 -26.27 -20.55 18.07
N VAL A 30 -25.31 -19.77 18.57
CA VAL A 30 -24.84 -19.80 19.96
C VAL A 30 -24.92 -18.40 20.59
N PRO A 31 -24.95 -18.27 21.93
CA PRO A 31 -24.86 -16.98 22.60
C PRO A 31 -23.56 -16.24 22.21
N PHE A 32 -23.64 -14.93 21.93
CA PHE A 32 -22.48 -14.13 21.59
C PHE A 32 -21.56 -14.00 22.81
N ARG A 33 -20.35 -14.56 22.73
CA ARG A 33 -19.32 -14.36 23.74
C ARG A 33 -18.11 -13.69 23.10
N PHE A 34 -17.67 -12.59 23.71
CA PHE A 34 -16.43 -11.96 23.30
C PHE A 34 -15.27 -12.95 23.42
N ASN A 35 -14.55 -13.16 22.33
CA ASN A 35 -13.30 -13.89 22.38
C ASN A 35 -12.22 -13.09 23.15
N ARG A 36 -11.07 -13.72 23.44
CA ARG A 36 -9.98 -13.11 24.21
C ARG A 36 -9.59 -11.73 23.69
N GLY A 37 -9.38 -11.58 22.38
CA GLY A 37 -9.00 -10.32 21.75
C GLY A 37 -10.08 -9.26 21.81
N GLN A 38 -11.32 -9.62 21.45
CA GLN A 38 -12.43 -8.68 21.49
C GLN A 38 -12.73 -8.22 22.92
N ARG A 39 -12.65 -9.11 23.93
CA ARG A 39 -12.82 -8.77 25.35
C ARG A 39 -11.74 -7.81 25.82
N TYR A 40 -10.47 -8.09 25.47
CA TYR A 40 -9.37 -7.20 25.81
C TYR A 40 -9.55 -5.81 25.19
N PHE A 41 -9.88 -5.75 23.90
CA PHE A 41 -10.16 -4.49 23.21
C PHE A 41 -11.31 -3.74 23.90
N TYR A 42 -12.43 -4.42 24.16
CA TYR A 42 -13.62 -3.83 24.77
C TYR A 42 -13.35 -3.17 26.12
N LEU A 43 -12.52 -3.81 26.95
CA LEU A 43 -12.18 -3.30 28.28
C LEU A 43 -11.13 -2.17 28.26
N ASN A 44 -10.36 -2.04 27.17
CA ASN A 44 -9.21 -1.13 27.09
C ASN A 44 -9.35 -0.02 26.05
N LYS A 45 -10.39 -0.04 25.22
CA LYS A 45 -10.64 0.97 24.19
C LYS A 45 -10.85 2.37 24.75
N THR A 46 -10.60 3.37 23.92
CA THR A 46 -10.90 4.78 24.17
C THR A 46 -11.90 5.29 23.13
N ASN A 47 -12.06 6.61 23.00
CA ASN A 47 -12.90 7.22 21.97
C ASN A 47 -12.28 7.21 20.57
N ARG A 48 -10.98 6.94 20.44
CA ARG A 48 -10.27 6.89 19.15
C ARG A 48 -9.37 5.67 19.18
N ASN A 49 -9.71 4.65 18.40
CA ASN A 49 -9.00 3.39 18.37
C ASN A 49 -8.55 3.05 16.95
N ILE A 50 -7.37 2.47 16.82
CA ILE A 50 -6.91 1.87 15.58
C ILE A 50 -6.40 0.46 15.88
N ILE A 51 -6.85 -0.52 15.11
CA ILE A 51 -6.62 -1.94 15.33
C ILE A 51 -5.91 -2.53 14.12
N LEU A 52 -4.75 -3.13 14.36
CA LEU A 52 -4.03 -3.98 13.41
C LEU A 52 -4.22 -5.43 13.83
N LYS A 53 -4.77 -6.25 12.94
CA LYS A 53 -5.24 -7.59 13.32
C LYS A 53 -5.01 -8.65 12.25
N HIS A 54 -5.02 -9.90 12.69
CA HIS A 54 -5.11 -11.07 11.81
C HIS A 54 -6.49 -11.20 11.13
N ARG A 55 -6.53 -11.83 9.95
CA ARG A 55 -7.75 -12.05 9.19
C ARG A 55 -8.76 -12.91 9.96
N GLN A 56 -10.06 -12.76 9.75
CA GLN A 56 -11.10 -13.67 10.28
C GLN A 56 -11.16 -13.87 11.82
N GLY A 57 -10.74 -12.88 12.63
CA GLY A 57 -10.86 -12.90 14.09
C GLY A 57 -12.21 -12.47 14.67
N GLY A 58 -13.22 -12.20 13.83
CA GLY A 58 -14.54 -11.73 14.28
C GLY A 58 -14.55 -10.28 14.82
N TRP A 59 -13.53 -9.47 14.53
CA TRP A 59 -13.37 -8.11 15.06
C TRP A 59 -14.58 -7.20 14.82
N SER A 60 -15.03 -7.13 13.56
CA SER A 60 -16.20 -6.33 13.20
C SER A 60 -17.46 -6.80 13.94
N SER A 61 -17.66 -8.11 14.13
CA SER A 61 -18.78 -8.66 14.91
C SER A 61 -18.81 -8.16 16.35
N GLY A 62 -17.65 -8.13 17.01
CA GLY A 62 -17.50 -7.63 18.38
C GLY A 62 -17.72 -6.11 18.52
N ILE A 63 -17.31 -5.33 17.52
CA ILE A 63 -17.57 -3.88 17.51
C ILE A 63 -19.05 -3.60 17.21
N LEU A 64 -19.63 -4.32 16.26
CA LEU A 64 -21.04 -4.18 15.86
C LEU A 64 -22.00 -4.51 17.00
N VAL A 65 -21.72 -5.56 17.80
CA VAL A 65 -22.61 -5.89 18.92
C VAL A 65 -22.59 -4.77 19.97
N ASP A 66 -21.45 -4.13 20.21
CA ASP A 66 -21.40 -2.98 21.12
C ASP A 66 -22.10 -1.74 20.57
N MET A 67 -22.02 -1.49 19.26
CA MET A 67 -22.79 -0.44 18.59
C MET A 67 -24.29 -0.70 18.68
N PHE A 68 -24.74 -1.90 18.32
CA PHE A 68 -26.13 -2.34 18.39
C PHE A 68 -26.69 -2.21 19.82
N MET A 69 -25.93 -2.67 20.81
CA MET A 69 -26.32 -2.58 22.22
C MET A 69 -26.45 -1.15 22.69
N ASP A 70 -25.62 -0.21 22.21
CA ASP A 70 -25.82 1.21 22.49
C ASP A 70 -27.06 1.77 21.80
N CYS A 71 -27.34 1.43 20.54
CA CYS A 71 -28.56 1.87 19.86
C CYS A 71 -29.86 1.42 20.58
N ILE A 72 -29.85 0.27 21.26
CA ILE A 72 -31.06 -0.21 21.97
C ILE A 72 -31.09 0.13 23.47
N THR A 73 -29.99 0.61 24.05
CA THR A 73 -29.91 0.91 25.50
C THR A 73 -29.60 2.37 25.83
N LYS A 74 -29.10 3.18 24.88
CA LYS A 74 -28.74 4.59 25.08
C LYS A 74 -29.51 5.46 24.09
N PRO A 75 -30.34 6.41 24.57
CA PRO A 75 -31.08 7.30 23.67
C PRO A 75 -30.15 8.18 22.84
N ASN A 76 -30.58 8.56 21.63
CA ASN A 76 -29.87 9.44 20.70
C ASN A 76 -28.49 8.90 20.28
N THR A 77 -28.41 7.61 19.96
CA THR A 77 -27.19 6.96 19.48
C THR A 77 -27.27 6.71 17.99
N GLU A 78 -26.54 7.53 17.23
CA GLU A 78 -26.32 7.34 15.80
C GLU A 78 -25.00 6.61 15.55
N CYS A 79 -25.08 5.51 14.81
CA CYS A 79 -23.97 4.60 14.55
C CYS A 79 -23.71 4.46 13.04
N ALA A 80 -22.47 4.70 12.61
CA ALA A 80 -22.06 4.58 11.20
C ALA A 80 -21.07 3.43 10.99
N VAL A 81 -21.31 2.58 9.99
CA VAL A 81 -20.41 1.48 9.63
C VAL A 81 -19.99 1.60 8.17
N VAL A 82 -18.69 1.63 7.90
CA VAL A 82 -18.13 1.72 6.55
C VAL A 82 -17.19 0.55 6.30
N SER A 83 -17.19 0.03 5.09
CA SER A 83 -16.23 -0.96 4.60
C SER A 83 -15.83 -0.68 3.16
N HIS A 84 -14.82 -1.40 2.65
CA HIS A 84 -14.17 -1.19 1.35
C HIS A 84 -15.10 -1.40 0.15
N GLU A 85 -16.11 -2.26 0.26
CA GLU A 85 -17.06 -2.57 -0.82
C GLU A 85 -18.50 -2.64 -0.31
N GLY A 86 -19.46 -2.23 -1.13
CA GLY A 86 -20.88 -2.17 -0.73
C GLY A 86 -21.46 -3.53 -0.28
N ARG A 87 -21.04 -4.64 -0.90
CA ARG A 87 -21.44 -5.99 -0.44
C ARG A 87 -20.81 -6.35 0.90
N ALA A 88 -19.58 -5.93 1.15
CA ALA A 88 -18.92 -6.15 2.43
C ALA A 88 -19.65 -5.37 3.53
N THR A 89 -20.02 -4.12 3.28
CA THR A 89 -20.77 -3.30 4.24
C THR A 89 -22.17 -3.86 4.49
N GLN A 90 -22.88 -4.35 3.46
CA GLN A 90 -24.18 -4.99 3.63
C GLN A 90 -24.12 -6.18 4.61
N ARG A 91 -23.11 -7.04 4.49
CA ARG A 91 -22.92 -8.18 5.40
C ARG A 91 -22.74 -7.77 6.87
N LEU A 92 -22.19 -6.58 7.11
CA LEU A 92 -22.07 -6.03 8.46
C LEU A 92 -23.44 -5.63 9.04
N LEU A 93 -24.32 -5.01 8.24
CA LEU A 93 -25.68 -4.70 8.69
C LEU A 93 -26.54 -5.95 8.83
N ASP A 94 -26.38 -6.93 7.95
CA ASP A 94 -27.08 -8.22 8.06
C ASP A 94 -26.69 -8.96 9.36
N ARG A 95 -25.46 -8.76 9.85
CA ARG A 95 -25.02 -9.27 11.17
C ARG A 95 -25.79 -8.61 12.31
N VAL A 96 -26.06 -7.31 12.21
CA VAL A 96 -26.87 -6.59 13.20
C VAL A 96 -28.32 -7.08 13.17
N GLN A 97 -28.86 -7.35 11.97
CA GLN A 97 -30.18 -7.97 11.85
C GLN A 97 -30.20 -9.35 12.55
N PHE A 98 -29.16 -10.16 12.34
CA PHE A 98 -29.04 -11.46 13.01
C PHE A 98 -29.04 -11.32 14.54
N TYR A 99 -28.34 -10.33 15.08
CA TYR A 99 -28.37 -10.04 16.52
C TYR A 99 -29.78 -9.75 17.00
N TYR A 100 -30.52 -8.89 16.31
CA TYR A 100 -31.91 -8.54 16.62
C TYR A 100 -32.85 -9.74 16.52
N ASP A 101 -32.73 -10.53 15.45
CA ASP A 101 -33.55 -11.72 15.23
C ASP A 101 -33.31 -12.79 16.30
N GLY A 102 -32.08 -12.90 16.80
CA GLY A 102 -31.68 -13.85 17.84
C GLY A 102 -32.14 -13.50 19.26
N MET A 103 -32.56 -12.26 19.51
CA MET A 103 -33.06 -11.81 20.83
C MET A 103 -34.34 -12.54 21.23
N GLU A 104 -34.56 -12.69 22.54
CA GLU A 104 -35.84 -13.15 23.09
C GLU A 104 -36.82 -11.99 23.25
N GLU A 105 -38.13 -12.31 23.29
CA GLU A 105 -39.15 -11.29 23.55
C GLU A 105 -39.14 -10.82 25.01
N PRO A 106 -39.39 -9.53 25.29
CA PRO A 106 -39.76 -8.48 24.35
C PRO A 106 -38.56 -7.85 23.61
N LYS A 107 -38.67 -7.69 22.29
CA LYS A 107 -37.67 -7.00 21.47
C LYS A 107 -37.89 -5.48 21.41
N PRO A 108 -36.82 -4.68 21.22
CA PRO A 108 -36.97 -3.27 20.85
C PRO A 108 -37.80 -3.10 19.58
N LEU A 109 -38.65 -2.07 19.54
CA LEU A 109 -39.39 -1.73 18.32
C LEU A 109 -38.40 -1.29 17.23
N ILE A 110 -38.48 -1.92 16.06
CA ILE A 110 -37.75 -1.50 14.86
C ILE A 110 -38.62 -0.54 14.04
N GLY A 111 -38.02 0.57 13.60
CA GLY A 111 -38.67 1.58 12.77
C GLY A 111 -38.38 1.34 11.29
N ALA A 112 -37.34 2.01 10.80
CA ALA A 112 -36.83 1.76 9.47
C ALA A 112 -36.02 0.46 9.47
N GLU A 113 -36.43 -0.46 8.60
CA GLU A 113 -35.73 -1.70 8.35
C GLU A 113 -35.39 -1.78 6.85
N SER A 114 -34.25 -1.20 6.48
CA SER A 114 -33.79 -1.19 5.10
C SER A 114 -32.49 -1.99 4.93
N ARG A 115 -32.04 -2.10 3.69
CA ARG A 115 -30.70 -2.62 3.38
C ARG A 115 -29.59 -1.72 3.89
N GLN A 116 -29.87 -0.44 4.14
CA GLN A 116 -28.85 0.56 4.46
C GLN A 116 -28.92 1.05 5.92
N GLU A 117 -30.02 0.81 6.62
CA GLU A 117 -30.29 1.37 7.94
C GLU A 117 -31.21 0.46 8.75
N LYS A 118 -30.94 0.37 10.06
CA LYS A 118 -31.83 -0.16 11.08
C LYS A 118 -32.03 0.91 12.15
N SER A 119 -33.27 1.35 12.36
CA SER A 119 -33.58 2.39 13.37
C SER A 119 -34.47 1.87 14.50
N PHE A 120 -34.27 2.47 15.67
CA PHE A 120 -34.96 2.16 16.93
C PHE A 120 -35.67 3.43 17.41
N PRO A 121 -36.93 3.67 16.97
CA PRO A 121 -37.62 4.94 17.18
C PRO A 121 -37.77 5.33 18.66
N ASN A 122 -38.03 4.35 19.54
CA ASN A 122 -38.16 4.59 20.97
C ASN A 122 -36.88 5.14 21.61
N MET A 123 -35.73 4.84 21.00
CA MET A 123 -34.42 5.30 21.44
C MET A 123 -33.91 6.50 20.63
N HIS A 124 -34.64 6.93 19.59
CA HIS A 124 -34.14 7.89 18.58
C HIS A 124 -32.70 7.55 18.17
N SER A 125 -32.48 6.29 17.81
CA SER A 125 -31.15 5.75 17.53
C SER A 125 -31.19 4.97 16.22
N SER A 126 -30.10 5.00 15.46
CA SER A 126 -29.97 4.20 14.24
C SER A 126 -28.57 3.63 14.09
N ILE A 127 -28.48 2.53 13.36
CA ILE A 127 -27.23 2.01 12.81
C ILE A 127 -27.38 1.88 11.31
N TYR A 128 -26.47 2.50 10.59
CA TYR A 128 -26.55 2.58 9.15
C TYR A 128 -25.18 2.38 8.50
N ILE A 129 -25.22 2.00 7.23
CA ILE A 129 -24.03 1.66 6.46
C ILE A 129 -23.68 2.72 5.42
N GLY A 130 -22.42 3.13 5.44
CA GLY A 130 -21.80 3.93 4.40
C GLY A 130 -21.08 3.06 3.39
N THR A 131 -21.29 3.31 2.09
CA THR A 131 -20.40 2.75 1.07
C THR A 131 -19.24 3.71 0.84
N ALA A 132 -18.00 3.20 0.82
CA ALA A 132 -16.80 3.99 0.54
C ALA A 132 -16.88 4.77 -0.79
N GLY A 133 -17.61 4.23 -1.79
CA GLY A 133 -17.82 4.89 -3.09
C GLY A 133 -18.80 6.07 -3.08
N ALA A 134 -19.55 6.29 -2.00
CA ALA A 134 -20.43 7.45 -1.88
C ALA A 134 -19.60 8.70 -1.56
N ARG A 135 -19.33 9.53 -2.57
CA ARG A 135 -18.56 10.78 -2.46
C ARG A 135 -19.19 11.70 -1.38
N GLY A 136 -18.71 11.63 -0.15
CA GLY A 136 -19.11 12.56 0.93
C GLY A 136 -19.69 11.95 2.21
N PHE A 137 -19.46 10.67 2.51
CA PHE A 137 -19.92 10.06 3.76
C PHE A 137 -19.45 10.83 5.01
N GLY A 138 -20.38 11.12 5.94
CA GLY A 138 -20.11 11.80 7.22
C GLY A 138 -20.19 13.33 7.21
N ARG A 139 -20.19 14.01 6.05
CA ARG A 139 -20.05 15.49 6.01
C ARG A 139 -21.28 16.30 6.48
N GLY A 140 -22.42 15.66 6.75
CA GLY A 140 -23.66 16.32 7.19
C GLY A 140 -24.29 15.71 8.44
N ASP A 141 -23.69 14.66 8.99
CA ASP A 141 -24.25 13.86 10.07
C ASP A 141 -23.41 13.98 11.34
N THR A 142 -23.92 13.50 12.47
CA THR A 142 -23.17 13.41 13.73
C THR A 142 -23.33 12.01 14.30
N PHE A 143 -22.23 11.28 14.48
CA PHE A 143 -22.27 9.91 15.01
C PHE A 143 -21.71 9.82 16.42
N GLN A 144 -22.42 9.13 17.29
CA GLN A 144 -21.90 8.75 18.60
C GLN A 144 -20.89 7.61 18.48
N LYS A 145 -21.05 6.73 17.47
CA LYS A 145 -20.05 5.70 17.15
C LYS A 145 -19.86 5.51 15.65
N ALA A 146 -18.62 5.28 15.23
CA ALA A 146 -18.31 4.89 13.87
C ALA A 146 -17.28 3.76 13.80
N LEU A 147 -17.46 2.87 12.82
CA LEU A 147 -16.55 1.79 12.47
C LEU A 147 -16.07 1.96 11.03
N LEU A 148 -14.75 2.07 10.85
CA LEU A 148 -14.10 1.92 9.54
C LEU A 148 -13.43 0.55 9.47
N SER A 149 -14.03 -0.38 8.74
CA SER A 149 -13.58 -1.76 8.60
C SER A 149 -12.79 -1.96 7.31
N GLU A 150 -11.55 -2.45 7.43
CA GLU A 150 -10.62 -2.70 6.32
C GLU A 150 -10.19 -1.42 5.58
N LEU A 151 -9.86 -0.35 6.31
CA LEU A 151 -9.51 0.97 5.77
C LEU A 151 -8.36 0.95 4.76
N ALA A 152 -7.39 0.04 4.89
CA ALA A 152 -6.25 -0.08 3.97
C ALA A 152 -6.65 -0.53 2.54
N PHE A 153 -7.91 -0.91 2.34
CA PHE A 153 -8.45 -1.36 1.05
C PHE A 153 -9.39 -0.34 0.39
N TYR A 154 -9.50 0.87 0.97
CA TYR A 154 -10.41 1.89 0.44
C TYR A 154 -9.75 2.63 -0.72
N GLU A 155 -10.44 2.80 -1.84
CA GLU A 155 -9.96 3.60 -2.98
C GLU A 155 -9.74 5.07 -2.59
N ASP A 156 -10.71 5.68 -1.90
CA ASP A 156 -10.69 7.08 -1.43
C ASP A 156 -10.53 7.17 0.11
N GLY A 157 -9.65 6.34 0.69
CA GLY A 157 -9.56 6.14 2.15
C GLY A 157 -9.34 7.42 2.97
N GLU A 158 -8.49 8.34 2.51
CA GLU A 158 -8.22 9.62 3.18
C GLU A 158 -9.46 10.52 3.25
N LYS A 159 -10.20 10.62 2.14
CA LYS A 159 -11.40 11.45 2.07
C LYS A 159 -12.50 10.93 2.99
N ILE A 160 -12.68 9.61 3.04
CA ILE A 160 -13.68 8.96 3.91
C ILE A 160 -13.28 9.11 5.37
N LEU A 161 -12.01 8.85 5.69
CA LEU A 161 -11.50 8.98 7.05
C LEU A 161 -11.74 10.40 7.58
N ASN A 162 -11.35 11.43 6.81
CA ASN A 162 -11.56 12.82 7.19
C ASN A 162 -13.05 13.14 7.39
N GLY A 163 -13.92 12.71 6.46
CA GLY A 163 -15.36 12.92 6.58
C GLY A 163 -15.99 12.28 7.83
N VAL A 164 -15.53 11.08 8.21
CA VAL A 164 -15.99 10.41 9.43
C VAL A 164 -15.38 11.02 10.69
N GLN A 165 -14.11 11.42 10.66
CA GLN A 165 -13.46 12.10 11.79
C GLN A 165 -14.17 13.39 12.15
N ASP A 166 -14.61 14.17 11.16
CA ASP A 166 -15.36 15.41 11.36
C ASP A 166 -16.79 15.15 11.88
N ALA A 167 -17.38 14.00 11.55
CA ALA A 167 -18.73 13.60 11.97
C ALA A 167 -18.79 13.03 13.40
N VAL A 168 -17.68 12.47 13.91
CA VAL A 168 -17.62 11.89 15.25
C VAL A 168 -17.10 12.95 16.24
N PRO A 169 -17.91 13.39 17.21
CA PRO A 169 -17.45 14.35 18.22
C PRO A 169 -16.35 13.76 19.10
N LEU A 170 -15.64 14.61 19.86
CA LEU A 170 -14.58 14.16 20.78
C LEU A 170 -15.09 13.15 21.83
N SER A 171 -16.36 13.27 22.24
CA SER A 171 -17.05 12.36 23.15
C SER A 171 -17.53 11.07 22.48
N GLY A 172 -17.61 11.02 21.14
CA GLY A 172 -18.01 9.84 20.37
C GLY A 172 -16.84 8.88 20.15
N GLU A 173 -17.15 7.65 19.76
CA GLU A 173 -16.17 6.58 19.52
C GLU A 173 -15.93 6.37 18.02
N LEU A 174 -14.68 6.43 17.57
CA LEU A 174 -14.27 6.01 16.23
C LEU A 174 -13.26 4.88 16.37
N THR A 175 -13.61 3.73 15.80
CA THR A 175 -12.75 2.56 15.74
C THR A 175 -12.42 2.23 14.29
N ILE A 176 -11.13 2.17 13.99
CA ILE A 176 -10.60 1.74 12.70
C ILE A 176 -10.00 0.36 12.90
N GLU A 177 -10.40 -0.64 12.12
CA GLU A 177 -9.85 -1.99 12.18
C GLU A 177 -9.47 -2.48 10.79
N CYS A 178 -8.32 -3.14 10.65
CA CYS A 178 -7.83 -3.55 9.34
C CYS A 178 -6.83 -4.71 9.43
N THR A 179 -6.81 -5.57 8.40
CA THR A 179 -5.61 -6.38 8.10
C THR A 179 -4.55 -5.54 7.38
N PRO A 180 -3.25 -5.86 7.51
CA PRO A 180 -2.19 -5.17 6.75
C PRO A 180 -2.40 -5.26 5.23
N ASN A 181 -2.09 -4.17 4.52
CA ASN A 181 -2.15 -4.11 3.05
C ASN A 181 -1.06 -3.22 2.43
N GLY A 182 0.20 -3.61 2.64
CA GLY A 182 1.33 -2.83 2.13
C GLY A 182 1.59 -1.55 2.92
N GLU A 183 2.69 -0.87 2.57
CA GLU A 183 3.08 0.43 3.11
C GLU A 183 2.48 1.59 2.30
N GLY A 184 2.39 2.76 2.94
CA GLY A 184 2.07 4.03 2.28
C GLY A 184 0.58 4.27 1.97
N ASN A 185 -0.31 3.38 2.43
CA ASN A 185 -1.75 3.66 2.44
C ASN A 185 -2.15 4.45 3.70
N VAL A 186 -3.33 5.09 3.65
CA VAL A 186 -3.85 5.94 4.75
C VAL A 186 -3.91 5.21 6.10
N TYR A 187 -4.21 3.91 6.10
CA TYR A 187 -4.29 3.13 7.33
C TYR A 187 -2.89 2.93 7.93
N HIS A 188 -1.91 2.53 7.13
CA HIS A 188 -0.52 2.36 7.55
C HIS A 188 0.07 3.65 8.14
N GLU A 189 -0.17 4.79 7.49
CA GLU A 189 0.29 6.09 7.99
C GLU A 189 -0.35 6.45 9.34
N ASN A 190 -1.66 6.23 9.49
CA ASN A 190 -2.35 6.47 10.77
C ASN A 190 -1.90 5.48 11.86
N TRP A 191 -1.60 4.23 11.49
CA TRP A 191 -1.05 3.23 12.41
C TRP A 191 0.29 3.67 12.98
N ILE A 192 1.24 4.07 12.12
CA ILE A 192 2.55 4.59 12.55
C ILE A 192 2.37 5.79 13.47
N ARG A 193 1.55 6.79 13.07
CA ARG A 193 1.32 7.99 13.88
C ARG A 193 0.69 7.67 15.24
N ALA A 194 -0.19 6.68 15.32
CA ALA A 194 -0.76 6.21 16.58
C ALA A 194 0.28 5.52 17.47
N ARG A 195 1.12 4.66 16.90
CA ARG A 195 2.24 3.99 17.61
C ARG A 195 3.24 5.00 18.18
N GLU A 196 3.54 6.06 17.42
CA GLU A 196 4.45 7.14 17.84
C GLU A 196 3.81 8.17 18.80
N GLY A 197 2.52 8.03 19.13
CA GLY A 197 1.81 9.00 19.97
C GLY A 197 1.56 10.36 19.30
N LYS A 198 1.69 10.45 17.97
CA LYS A 198 1.46 11.63 17.13
C LYS A 198 0.03 11.70 16.56
N SER A 199 -0.88 10.88 17.09
CA SER A 199 -2.30 10.88 16.73
C SER A 199 -3.16 10.65 17.98
N PRO A 200 -4.44 11.03 17.98
CA PRO A 200 -5.35 10.76 19.09
C PRO A 200 -5.77 9.28 19.19
N TYR A 201 -5.43 8.45 18.20
CA TYR A 201 -5.80 7.04 18.18
C TYR A 201 -4.92 6.22 19.12
N LYS A 202 -5.56 5.39 19.95
CA LYS A 202 -4.89 4.33 20.72
C LYS A 202 -4.67 3.10 19.81
N PRO A 203 -3.42 2.67 19.60
CA PRO A 203 -3.12 1.50 18.77
C PRO A 203 -3.35 0.19 19.53
N PHE A 204 -3.94 -0.80 18.86
CA PHE A 204 -4.10 -2.17 19.34
C PHE A 204 -3.61 -3.16 18.29
N PHE A 205 -2.58 -3.96 18.62
CA PHE A 205 -2.09 -5.01 17.75
C PHE A 205 -2.54 -6.37 18.24
N PHE A 206 -3.13 -7.17 17.34
CA PHE A 206 -3.60 -8.52 17.63
C PHE A 206 -3.02 -9.51 16.62
N PRO A 207 -1.88 -10.14 16.96
CA PRO A 207 -1.29 -11.19 16.15
C PRO A 207 -2.17 -12.45 16.16
N TRP A 208 -1.92 -13.37 15.23
CA TRP A 208 -2.83 -14.49 14.97
C TRP A 208 -3.04 -15.40 16.20
N TRP A 209 -2.03 -15.56 17.07
CA TRP A 209 -2.15 -16.42 18.26
C TRP A 209 -3.11 -15.90 19.34
N TRP A 210 -3.66 -14.69 19.19
CA TRP A 210 -4.78 -14.22 20.01
C TRP A 210 -6.10 -14.92 19.68
N SER A 211 -6.19 -15.62 18.55
CA SER A 211 -7.35 -16.44 18.20
C SER A 211 -7.17 -17.87 18.69
N ASP A 212 -8.08 -18.31 19.55
CA ASP A 212 -8.12 -19.70 20.01
C ASP A 212 -8.51 -20.69 18.91
N ASP A 213 -9.08 -20.21 17.80
CA ASP A 213 -9.47 -21.03 16.65
C ASP A 213 -8.28 -21.49 15.81
N TYR A 214 -7.10 -20.89 16.01
CA TYR A 214 -5.89 -21.17 15.21
C TYR A 214 -5.06 -22.25 15.84
N ARG A 215 -5.67 -23.43 15.96
CA ARG A 215 -5.10 -24.60 16.62
C ARG A 215 -5.39 -25.85 15.80
N ILE A 216 -4.39 -26.71 15.65
CA ILE A 216 -4.56 -28.06 15.13
C ILE A 216 -4.10 -29.03 16.22
N PRO A 217 -5.01 -29.84 16.81
CA PRO A 217 -4.66 -30.77 17.87
C PRO A 217 -3.62 -31.81 17.45
N TYR A 218 -2.85 -32.29 18.41
CA TYR A 218 -1.99 -33.46 18.26
C TYR A 218 -2.77 -34.66 17.68
N GLY A 219 -2.17 -35.35 16.70
CA GLY A 219 -2.75 -36.50 16.01
C GLY A 219 -3.81 -36.14 14.95
N SER A 220 -4.16 -34.86 14.78
CA SER A 220 -5.20 -34.44 13.84
C SER A 220 -4.83 -34.75 12.40
N GLU A 221 -5.78 -35.31 11.63
CA GLU A 221 -5.60 -35.59 10.21
C GLU A 221 -5.44 -34.32 9.35
N TYR A 222 -5.90 -33.18 9.85
CA TYR A 222 -5.79 -31.87 9.20
C TYR A 222 -4.38 -31.30 9.24
N SER A 223 -3.50 -31.80 10.11
CA SER A 223 -2.09 -31.39 10.16
C SER A 223 -1.30 -31.86 8.94
N LEU A 224 -0.17 -31.19 8.66
CA LEU A 224 0.81 -31.72 7.72
C LEU A 224 1.36 -33.05 8.26
N LEU A 225 1.58 -34.04 7.38
CA LEU A 225 2.06 -35.37 7.77
C LEU A 225 3.28 -35.36 8.71
N PRO A 226 4.32 -34.52 8.48
CA PRO A 226 5.47 -34.45 9.38
C PRO A 226 5.15 -33.86 10.76
N ASP A 227 4.10 -33.05 10.85
CA ASP A 227 3.73 -32.26 12.04
C ASP A 227 2.60 -32.91 12.85
N ARG A 228 2.14 -34.11 12.44
CA ARG A 228 0.95 -34.73 13.01
C ARG A 228 1.08 -35.08 14.48
N PHE A 229 2.28 -35.43 14.91
CA PHE A 229 2.55 -35.85 16.28
C PHE A 229 3.47 -34.84 16.95
N GLU A 230 4.57 -35.29 17.53
CA GLU A 230 5.54 -34.44 18.22
C GLU A 230 6.21 -33.48 17.23
N LEU A 231 6.30 -32.20 17.62
CA LEU A 231 6.96 -31.18 16.81
C LEU A 231 8.42 -31.07 17.19
N HIS A 232 9.30 -31.12 16.18
CA HIS A 232 10.66 -30.61 16.30
C HIS A 232 10.65 -29.15 15.87
N TYR A 233 10.78 -28.24 16.83
CA TYR A 233 10.77 -26.80 16.57
C TYR A 233 12.03 -26.36 15.82
N THR A 234 11.85 -25.39 14.93
CA THR A 234 12.96 -24.62 14.36
C THR A 234 13.43 -23.57 15.37
N VAL A 235 14.64 -23.04 15.19
CA VAL A 235 15.17 -21.96 16.05
C VAL A 235 14.21 -20.75 16.08
N GLU A 236 13.63 -20.40 14.94
CA GLU A 236 12.63 -19.32 14.82
C GLU A 236 11.38 -19.59 15.67
N GLU A 237 10.87 -20.83 15.67
CA GLU A 237 9.69 -21.20 16.45
C GLU A 237 9.99 -21.27 17.96
N GLU A 238 11.20 -21.72 18.34
CA GLU A 238 11.65 -21.66 19.72
C GLU A 238 11.70 -20.21 20.22
N GLU A 239 12.29 -19.30 19.44
CA GLU A 239 12.30 -17.86 19.75
C GLU A 239 10.90 -17.27 19.83
N LEU A 240 10.01 -17.63 18.89
CA LEU A 240 8.63 -17.17 18.88
C LEU A 240 7.88 -17.59 20.15
N MET A 241 8.05 -18.83 20.59
CA MET A 241 7.42 -19.37 21.80
C MET A 241 8.03 -18.80 23.09
N VAL A 242 9.34 -18.57 23.12
CA VAL A 242 10.01 -17.91 24.27
C VAL A 242 9.51 -16.47 24.44
N ASN A 243 9.34 -15.75 23.34
CA ASN A 243 8.86 -14.37 23.36
C ASN A 243 7.35 -14.26 23.62
N ASN A 244 6.58 -15.32 23.36
CA ASN A 244 5.13 -15.37 23.53
C ASN A 244 4.75 -16.64 24.31
N PRO A 245 4.95 -16.67 25.64
CA PRO A 245 4.78 -17.88 26.46
C PRO A 245 3.34 -18.41 26.50
N GLU A 246 2.36 -17.66 25.99
CA GLU A 246 0.98 -18.13 25.80
C GLU A 246 0.79 -19.04 24.57
N LEU A 247 1.76 -19.07 23.64
CA LEU A 247 1.70 -19.92 22.44
C LEU A 247 1.76 -21.39 22.84
N GLN A 248 0.86 -22.17 22.26
CA GLN A 248 0.78 -23.62 22.49
C GLN A 248 1.22 -24.40 21.25
N GLU A 249 1.68 -25.63 21.45
CA GLU A 249 2.12 -26.52 20.37
C GLU A 249 1.06 -26.66 19.26
N ASP A 250 -0.22 -26.77 19.62
CA ASP A 250 -1.33 -26.85 18.66
C ASP A 250 -1.43 -25.61 17.76
N GLN A 251 -1.03 -24.43 18.27
CA GLN A 251 -0.98 -23.19 17.50
C GLN A 251 0.20 -23.18 16.52
N ILE A 252 1.35 -23.75 16.91
CA ILE A 252 2.50 -23.92 16.01
C ILE A 252 2.16 -24.91 14.89
N ARG A 253 1.46 -26.01 15.21
CA ARG A 253 0.97 -26.96 14.19
C ARG A 253 0.03 -26.29 13.19
N TRP A 254 -0.88 -25.44 13.67
CA TRP A 254 -1.73 -24.62 12.80
C TRP A 254 -0.92 -23.64 11.96
N ARG A 255 0.08 -22.97 12.54
CA ARG A 255 0.97 -22.02 11.86
C ARG A 255 1.67 -22.66 10.67
N ARG A 256 2.30 -23.83 10.86
CA ARG A 256 2.98 -24.59 9.78
C ARG A 256 2.01 -24.96 8.67
N TRP A 257 0.83 -25.48 9.03
CA TRP A 257 -0.22 -25.81 8.07
C TRP A 257 -0.68 -24.57 7.28
N LYS A 258 -0.88 -23.44 7.97
CA LYS A 258 -1.35 -22.19 7.35
C LYS A 258 -0.27 -21.55 6.46
N ILE A 259 1.00 -21.63 6.84
CA ILE A 259 2.14 -21.25 6.00
C ILE A 259 2.18 -22.13 4.75
N GLY A 260 1.94 -23.44 4.86
CA GLY A 260 1.84 -24.33 3.70
C GLY A 260 0.72 -23.91 2.72
N GLU A 261 -0.41 -23.46 3.24
CA GLU A 261 -1.55 -22.98 2.43
C GLU A 261 -1.30 -21.60 1.80
N LYS A 262 -0.80 -20.65 2.59
CA LYS A 262 -0.74 -19.21 2.23
C LYS A 262 0.61 -18.78 1.71
N GLN A 263 1.66 -19.55 1.96
CA GLN A 263 3.05 -19.23 1.63
C GLN A 263 3.40 -17.83 2.16
N GLY A 264 4.00 -16.98 1.34
CA GLY A 264 4.33 -15.61 1.74
C GLY A 264 3.13 -14.82 2.29
N LEU A 265 1.91 -15.04 1.76
CA LEU A 265 0.72 -14.29 2.19
C LEU A 265 0.37 -14.49 3.66
N PHE A 266 0.91 -15.53 4.30
CA PHE A 266 0.76 -15.79 5.71
C PHE A 266 1.12 -14.56 6.55
N TRP A 267 2.30 -13.97 6.31
CA TRP A 267 2.85 -12.89 7.13
C TRP A 267 2.05 -11.59 7.06
N GLN A 268 1.32 -11.38 5.97
CA GLN A 268 0.43 -10.23 5.81
C GLN A 268 -0.97 -10.52 6.36
N GLU A 269 -1.55 -11.69 6.11
CA GLU A 269 -2.91 -12.00 6.59
C GLU A 269 -2.95 -12.40 8.08
N PHE A 270 -1.85 -12.92 8.60
CA PHE A 270 -1.67 -13.45 9.95
C PHE A 270 -0.39 -12.85 10.54
N PRO A 271 -0.39 -11.53 10.83
CA PRO A 271 0.81 -10.82 11.26
C PRO A 271 1.32 -11.36 12.60
N GLU A 272 2.64 -11.54 12.68
CA GLU A 272 3.35 -11.86 13.93
C GLU A 272 3.99 -10.62 14.55
N ASP A 273 4.29 -9.63 13.70
CA ASP A 273 4.88 -8.36 14.06
C ASP A 273 4.16 -7.21 13.33
N GLU A 274 4.08 -6.06 14.01
CA GLU A 274 3.34 -4.89 13.55
C GLU A 274 4.12 -3.99 12.57
N ILE A 275 5.38 -4.32 12.27
CA ILE A 275 6.24 -3.57 11.35
C ILE A 275 6.33 -4.30 10.01
N THR A 276 6.82 -5.54 10.05
CA THR A 276 7.10 -6.39 8.89
C THR A 276 5.85 -6.86 8.16
N CYS A 277 4.69 -6.89 8.82
CA CYS A 277 3.44 -7.29 8.17
C CYS A 277 2.97 -6.34 7.06
N PHE A 278 3.48 -5.11 7.02
CA PHE A 278 3.24 -4.18 5.92
C PHE A 278 4.20 -4.38 4.73
N ILE A 279 5.24 -5.20 4.88
CA ILE A 279 6.15 -5.56 3.79
C ILE A 279 5.41 -6.47 2.81
N THR A 280 5.18 -6.00 1.59
CA THR A 280 4.30 -6.66 0.61
C THR A 280 4.89 -7.97 0.04
N ILE A 281 4.05 -9.01 0.00
CA ILE A 281 4.37 -10.36 -0.53
C ILE A 281 4.23 -10.47 -2.05
N GLY A 282 5.22 -11.15 -2.63
CA GLY A 282 5.38 -11.53 -4.04
C GLY A 282 6.87 -11.68 -4.30
N ASP A 283 7.28 -12.49 -5.28
CA ASP A 283 8.70 -12.58 -5.59
C ASP A 283 9.18 -11.19 -6.01
N PRO A 284 10.24 -10.66 -5.38
CA PRO A 284 10.74 -9.36 -5.71
C PRO A 284 11.30 -9.41 -7.14
N VAL A 285 10.91 -8.44 -7.97
CA VAL A 285 11.41 -8.36 -9.36
C VAL A 285 12.90 -8.01 -9.38
N PHE A 286 13.33 -7.27 -8.37
CA PHE A 286 14.70 -6.82 -8.13
C PHE A 286 15.22 -7.44 -6.83
N ASP A 287 16.47 -7.89 -6.81
CA ASP A 287 17.06 -8.58 -5.66
C ASP A 287 16.92 -7.77 -4.36
N SER A 288 16.22 -8.33 -3.37
CA SER A 288 15.94 -7.64 -2.12
C SER A 288 17.15 -7.50 -1.21
N ALA A 289 18.13 -8.41 -1.26
CA ALA A 289 19.34 -8.29 -0.46
C ALA A 289 20.17 -7.09 -0.93
N ILE A 290 20.30 -6.92 -2.25
CA ILE A 290 20.98 -5.76 -2.85
C ILE A 290 20.24 -4.46 -2.49
N LEU A 291 18.91 -4.42 -2.66
CA LEU A 291 18.11 -3.24 -2.32
C LEU A 291 18.10 -2.94 -0.81
N ASN A 292 18.26 -3.94 0.05
CA ASN A 292 18.40 -3.76 1.48
C ASN A 292 19.73 -3.10 1.83
N ASN A 293 20.84 -3.57 1.24
CA ASN A 293 22.14 -2.94 1.41
C ASN A 293 22.17 -1.50 0.86
N MET A 294 21.57 -1.26 -0.31
CA MET A 294 21.48 0.09 -0.89
C MET A 294 20.72 1.06 0.03
N ALA A 295 19.61 0.61 0.65
CA ALA A 295 18.86 1.48 1.55
C ALA A 295 19.64 1.87 2.80
N SER A 296 20.50 1.00 3.33
CA SER A 296 21.35 1.35 4.48
C SER A 296 22.45 2.36 4.13
N GLU A 297 22.79 2.51 2.84
CA GLU A 297 23.76 3.49 2.34
C GLU A 297 23.09 4.79 1.86
N CYS A 298 21.75 4.86 1.85
CA CYS A 298 21.03 6.07 1.45
C CYS A 298 21.25 7.22 2.44
N TYR A 299 21.32 8.44 1.93
CA TYR A 299 21.50 9.65 2.73
C TYR A 299 20.73 10.83 2.12
N GLU A 300 20.51 11.86 2.92
CA GLU A 300 19.82 13.08 2.50
C GLU A 300 20.68 13.85 1.48
N GLY A 301 20.17 13.97 0.26
CA GLY A 301 20.82 14.74 -0.81
C GLY A 301 20.59 16.25 -0.66
N TRP A 302 21.34 17.04 -1.40
CA TRP A 302 21.17 18.49 -1.43
C TRP A 302 20.11 18.89 -2.46
N THR A 303 19.11 19.67 -2.04
CA THR A 303 18.06 20.17 -2.92
C THR A 303 18.56 21.37 -3.73
N HIS A 304 18.68 21.20 -5.05
CA HIS A 304 19.03 22.28 -5.95
C HIS A 304 17.88 23.31 -6.05
N PRO A 305 18.14 24.62 -6.21
CA PRO A 305 17.11 25.66 -6.30
C PRO A 305 16.03 25.46 -7.38
N GLU A 306 16.33 24.64 -8.38
CA GLU A 306 15.43 24.28 -9.48
C GLU A 306 14.58 23.02 -9.17
N GLY A 307 14.72 22.43 -7.98
CA GLY A 307 13.82 21.43 -7.43
C GLY A 307 14.26 19.96 -7.54
N TRP A 308 15.41 19.66 -8.13
CA TRP A 308 15.97 18.29 -8.08
C TRP A 308 16.82 18.09 -6.83
N VAL A 309 16.96 16.83 -6.42
CA VAL A 309 17.89 16.42 -5.35
C VAL A 309 19.18 15.94 -6.00
N GLU A 310 20.30 16.45 -5.52
CA GLU A 310 21.65 16.12 -5.97
C GLU A 310 22.40 15.39 -4.84
N TRP A 311 22.99 14.23 -5.18
CA TRP A 311 23.82 13.44 -4.26
C TRP A 311 25.29 13.54 -4.59
N ILE A 312 25.62 13.65 -5.89
CA ILE A 312 26.99 13.78 -6.38
C ILE A 312 27.01 14.96 -7.37
N PRO A 313 27.89 15.96 -7.15
CA PRO A 313 28.03 17.08 -8.08
C PRO A 313 28.63 16.63 -9.43
N PRO A 314 28.42 17.38 -10.51
CA PRO A 314 28.97 17.05 -11.81
C PRO A 314 30.50 17.03 -11.80
N ASP A 315 31.09 16.12 -12.58
CA ASP A 315 32.53 16.02 -12.78
C ASP A 315 33.07 17.28 -13.45
N THR A 316 33.95 17.99 -12.75
CA THR A 316 34.57 19.24 -13.23
C THR A 316 35.61 19.00 -14.32
N THR A 317 36.05 17.75 -14.55
CA THR A 317 37.00 17.43 -15.63
C THR A 317 36.32 17.29 -16.99
N GLY A 318 34.99 17.20 -17.03
CA GLY A 318 34.20 17.04 -18.26
C GLY A 318 34.36 15.67 -18.93
N LYS A 319 34.94 14.68 -18.24
CA LYS A 319 35.21 13.34 -18.80
C LYS A 319 34.06 12.38 -18.55
N THR A 320 33.36 12.55 -17.43
CA THR A 320 32.19 11.74 -17.10
C THR A 320 31.03 12.09 -18.02
N ARG A 321 30.44 11.06 -18.64
CA ARG A 321 29.19 11.17 -19.40
C ARG A 321 28.01 10.84 -18.50
N TYR A 322 26.93 11.59 -18.67
CA TYR A 322 25.70 11.41 -17.92
C TYR A 322 24.53 11.09 -18.86
N THR A 323 23.58 10.31 -18.35
CA THR A 323 22.35 9.96 -19.03
C THR A 323 21.17 10.28 -18.11
N ILE A 324 20.17 10.97 -18.64
CA ILE A 324 18.93 11.31 -17.93
C ILE A 324 17.81 10.46 -18.51
N GLY A 325 17.29 9.52 -17.72
CA GLY A 325 16.01 8.88 -18.03
C GLY A 325 14.88 9.70 -17.42
N ALA A 326 13.77 9.87 -18.14
CA ALA A 326 12.64 10.66 -17.66
C ALA A 326 11.30 10.01 -17.96
N ASP A 327 10.45 9.92 -16.94
CA ASP A 327 9.04 9.56 -17.02
C ASP A 327 8.20 10.85 -17.05
N THR A 328 7.25 10.94 -17.98
CA THR A 328 6.54 12.19 -18.30
C THR A 328 5.06 12.08 -17.93
N SER A 329 4.57 13.03 -17.13
CA SER A 329 3.15 13.14 -16.75
C SER A 329 2.54 14.46 -17.22
N SER A 330 1.22 14.60 -17.08
CA SER A 330 0.44 15.79 -17.48
C SER A 330 0.52 16.94 -16.49
N GLY A 331 1.01 16.70 -15.27
CA GLY A 331 1.02 17.70 -14.20
C GLY A 331 -0.32 17.87 -13.47
N SER A 332 -1.29 16.97 -13.69
CA SER A 332 -2.57 16.98 -12.98
C SER A 332 -2.37 16.89 -11.45
N PRO A 333 -3.09 17.68 -10.63
CA PRO A 333 -3.01 17.60 -9.17
C PRO A 333 -3.29 16.21 -8.58
N THR A 334 -4.03 15.36 -9.31
CA THR A 334 -4.37 13.98 -8.93
C THR A 334 -3.69 12.92 -9.83
N GLY A 335 -2.79 13.34 -10.73
CA GLY A 335 -2.10 12.45 -11.67
C GLY A 335 -0.76 11.91 -11.15
N SER A 336 -0.11 11.12 -12.02
CA SER A 336 1.26 10.60 -11.86
C SER A 336 2.30 11.73 -11.75
N PHE A 337 3.47 11.42 -11.22
CA PHE A 337 4.56 12.41 -11.13
C PHE A 337 5.33 12.46 -12.45
N SER A 338 5.88 13.63 -12.80
CA SER A 338 6.96 13.69 -13.78
C SER A 338 8.27 13.45 -13.03
N ALA A 339 9.06 12.50 -13.48
CA ALA A 339 10.23 12.01 -12.76
C ALA A 339 11.47 11.90 -13.65
N ALA A 340 12.64 12.19 -13.11
CA ALA A 340 13.91 12.07 -13.83
C ALA A 340 14.99 11.46 -12.93
N CYS A 341 15.87 10.67 -13.52
CA CYS A 341 17.06 10.12 -12.86
C CYS A 341 18.30 10.37 -13.72
N VAL A 342 19.35 10.95 -13.12
CA VAL A 342 20.65 11.18 -13.76
C VAL A 342 21.60 10.05 -13.35
N LEU A 343 22.11 9.33 -14.34
CA LEU A 343 23.03 8.21 -14.17
C LEU A 343 24.39 8.56 -14.77
N ASP A 344 25.47 8.33 -14.03
CA ASP A 344 26.83 8.53 -14.52
C ASP A 344 27.42 7.28 -15.19
N ASP A 345 28.69 7.36 -15.61
CA ASP A 345 29.41 6.26 -16.24
C ASP A 345 29.88 5.16 -15.27
N LYS A 346 29.78 5.39 -13.96
CA LYS A 346 30.09 4.42 -12.90
C LYS A 346 28.83 3.74 -12.35
N TRP A 347 27.67 3.93 -12.99
CA TRP A 347 26.38 3.41 -12.54
C TRP A 347 25.93 4.03 -11.20
N GLN A 348 26.27 5.27 -10.93
CA GLN A 348 25.80 6.01 -9.77
C GLN A 348 24.62 6.90 -10.18
N VAL A 349 23.52 6.83 -9.43
CA VAL A 349 22.44 7.80 -9.55
C VAL A 349 22.89 9.07 -8.84
N VAL A 350 23.20 10.12 -9.61
CA VAL A 350 23.84 11.35 -9.09
C VAL A 350 22.82 12.44 -8.75
N ALA A 351 21.65 12.42 -9.40
CA ALA A 351 20.53 13.31 -9.13
C ALA A 351 19.18 12.68 -9.53
N THR A 352 18.11 13.13 -8.90
CA THR A 352 16.73 12.72 -9.17
C THR A 352 15.80 13.91 -9.03
N PHE A 353 14.71 13.89 -9.79
CA PHE A 353 13.66 14.90 -9.75
C PHE A 353 12.32 14.17 -9.74
N MET A 354 11.37 14.63 -8.94
CA MET A 354 10.00 14.10 -8.93
C MET A 354 9.03 15.20 -8.51
N ALA A 355 8.14 15.62 -9.42
CA ALA A 355 7.12 16.62 -9.12
C ALA A 355 5.91 16.51 -10.06
N ARG A 356 4.76 17.04 -9.62
CA ARG A 356 3.59 17.25 -10.48
C ARG A 356 3.73 18.61 -11.16
N VAL A 357 4.30 18.60 -12.36
CA VAL A 357 4.56 19.80 -13.16
C VAL A 357 4.08 19.62 -14.59
N GLU A 358 3.68 20.71 -15.21
CA GLU A 358 3.28 20.72 -16.62
C GLU A 358 4.47 20.33 -17.53
N PRO A 359 4.22 19.73 -18.71
CA PRO A 359 5.28 19.25 -19.62
C PRO A 359 6.32 20.31 -20.03
N ASN A 360 5.93 21.59 -20.11
CA ASN A 360 6.83 22.71 -20.40
C ASN A 360 7.83 23.00 -19.27
N VAL A 361 7.36 23.03 -18.03
CA VAL A 361 8.18 23.19 -16.83
C VAL A 361 9.12 22.00 -16.70
N PHE A 362 8.61 20.79 -16.90
CA PHE A 362 9.42 19.58 -16.85
C PHE A 362 10.52 19.56 -17.91
N ALA A 363 10.23 19.92 -19.16
CA ALA A 363 11.22 20.04 -20.22
C ALA A 363 12.32 21.06 -19.88
N GLY A 364 11.94 22.21 -19.29
CA GLY A 364 12.88 23.21 -18.82
C GLY A 364 13.82 22.67 -17.73
N ILE A 365 13.28 21.95 -16.75
CA ILE A 365 14.05 21.33 -15.67
C ILE A 365 15.01 20.26 -16.23
N LEU A 366 14.53 19.37 -17.11
CA LEU A 366 15.39 18.37 -17.77
C LEU A 366 16.55 19.01 -18.51
N LYS A 367 16.30 20.11 -19.24
CA LYS A 367 17.35 20.86 -19.94
C LYS A 367 18.39 21.42 -18.97
N LYS A 368 17.95 22.04 -17.86
CA LYS A 368 18.86 22.60 -16.83
C LYS A 368 19.70 21.50 -16.18
N MET A 369 19.08 20.38 -15.80
CA MET A 369 19.79 19.21 -15.28
C MET A 369 20.83 18.69 -16.28
N ALA A 370 20.47 18.60 -17.56
CA ALA A 370 21.36 18.09 -18.59
C ALA A 370 22.55 19.02 -18.86
N ILE A 371 22.37 20.33 -18.80
CA ILE A 371 23.46 21.31 -18.89
C ILE A 371 24.37 21.22 -17.66
N HIS A 372 23.79 21.14 -16.46
CA HIS A 372 24.51 21.01 -15.20
C HIS A 372 25.40 19.74 -15.18
N TYR A 373 24.89 18.63 -15.70
CA TYR A 373 25.61 17.36 -15.82
C TYR A 373 26.28 17.17 -17.19
N ASN A 374 27.15 18.12 -17.59
CA ASN A 374 28.06 18.01 -18.74
C ASN A 374 27.37 17.65 -20.07
N MET A 375 26.27 18.32 -20.39
CA MET A 375 25.49 18.08 -21.59
C MET A 375 24.99 16.61 -21.70
N ALA A 376 24.39 16.12 -20.61
CA ALA A 376 23.86 14.77 -20.47
C ALA A 376 22.88 14.36 -21.59
N GLU A 377 22.91 13.11 -22.04
CA GLU A 377 21.92 12.59 -22.99
C GLU A 377 20.54 12.44 -22.29
N ILE A 378 19.49 13.10 -22.81
CA ILE A 378 18.14 13.02 -22.25
C ILE A 378 17.31 11.99 -23.02
N ALA A 379 16.75 11.02 -22.30
CA ALA A 379 15.83 10.01 -22.79
C ALA A 379 14.47 10.13 -22.08
N PRO A 380 13.57 11.01 -22.54
CA PRO A 380 12.22 11.06 -22.03
C PRO A 380 11.37 9.94 -22.63
N GLU A 381 10.46 9.37 -21.84
CA GLU A 381 9.36 8.58 -22.37
C GLU A 381 8.56 9.41 -23.38
N ARG A 382 8.26 8.83 -24.54
CA ARG A 382 7.55 9.51 -25.63
C ARG A 382 6.03 9.40 -25.50
N ASN A 383 5.51 8.48 -24.71
CA ASN A 383 4.09 8.18 -24.65
C ASN A 383 3.27 9.40 -24.18
N PHE A 384 2.12 9.65 -24.82
CA PHE A 384 1.16 10.72 -24.48
C PHE A 384 1.81 12.10 -24.25
N THR A 385 1.97 12.51 -22.99
CA THR A 385 2.56 13.77 -22.53
C THR A 385 4.02 13.93 -22.92
N GLY A 386 4.71 12.83 -23.20
CA GLY A 386 6.09 12.81 -23.69
C GLY A 386 6.29 13.52 -25.03
N TYR A 387 5.27 13.53 -25.90
CA TYR A 387 5.33 14.29 -27.15
C TYR A 387 5.50 15.80 -26.91
N ALA A 388 4.84 16.35 -25.88
CA ALA A 388 4.95 17.77 -25.54
C ALA A 388 6.33 18.11 -24.99
N VAL A 389 6.87 17.26 -24.10
CA VAL A 389 8.24 17.41 -23.56
C VAL A 389 9.27 17.37 -24.70
N LEU A 390 9.15 16.41 -25.61
CA LEU A 390 10.04 16.27 -26.77
C LEU A 390 9.93 17.44 -27.74
N ALA A 391 8.74 17.97 -28.00
CA ALA A 391 8.56 19.13 -28.87
C ALA A 391 9.30 20.35 -28.32
N ILE A 392 9.29 20.55 -27.01
CA ILE A 392 9.98 21.67 -26.35
C ILE A 392 11.50 21.45 -26.35
N LEU A 393 11.98 20.26 -25.98
CA LEU A 393 13.42 19.96 -25.98
C LEU A 393 14.04 20.05 -27.39
N SER A 394 13.29 19.64 -28.42
CA SER A 394 13.73 19.67 -29.83
C SER A 394 13.39 20.96 -30.58
N GLY A 395 12.78 21.94 -29.90
CA GLY A 395 12.36 23.23 -30.49
C GLY A 395 11.34 23.12 -31.62
N ARG A 396 10.51 22.07 -31.63
CA ARG A 396 9.43 21.82 -32.58
C ARG A 396 8.06 22.28 -32.08
N SER A 397 7.99 23.12 -31.05
CA SER A 397 6.72 23.67 -30.60
C SER A 397 6.13 24.58 -31.69
N ASN A 398 5.04 24.14 -32.32
CA ASN A 398 4.23 24.92 -33.25
C ASN A 398 3.57 26.11 -32.52
N LEU A 399 4.32 27.17 -32.28
CA LEU A 399 3.81 28.51 -32.02
C LEU A 399 4.45 29.45 -33.04
N GLU A 400 4.15 29.19 -34.32
CA GLU A 400 4.19 30.22 -35.35
C GLU A 400 2.96 31.11 -35.16
N SER A 401 3.01 32.01 -34.19
CA SER A 401 2.18 33.21 -34.17
C SER A 401 3.12 34.40 -34.13
N GLU A 402 3.02 35.21 -35.17
CA GLU A 402 3.75 36.44 -35.48
C GLU A 402 4.42 37.15 -34.28
N GLY A 403 5.72 37.40 -34.42
CA GLY A 403 6.43 38.40 -33.61
C GLY A 403 7.60 37.84 -32.82
N THR A 404 8.79 37.91 -33.44
CA THR A 404 10.07 38.21 -32.78
C THR A 404 10.33 37.51 -31.43
N VAL A 405 10.67 36.22 -31.45
CA VAL A 405 11.48 35.62 -30.37
C VAL A 405 12.73 35.02 -30.98
N SER A 406 13.81 35.79 -30.92
CA SER A 406 15.17 35.34 -31.21
C SER A 406 15.57 34.19 -30.29
N GLY A 407 15.89 33.03 -30.86
CA GLY A 407 16.63 31.94 -30.21
C GLY A 407 15.79 30.98 -29.37
N VAL A 408 15.02 30.08 -30.02
CA VAL A 408 14.47 28.91 -29.32
C VAL A 408 15.64 27.99 -28.96
N ASP A 409 15.81 27.82 -27.66
CA ASP A 409 16.99 27.32 -27.00
C ASP A 409 17.00 25.77 -27.07
N LEU A 410 17.46 25.22 -28.20
CA LEU A 410 17.46 23.79 -28.52
C LEU A 410 18.38 22.96 -27.61
N TYR A 411 17.95 21.75 -27.22
CA TYR A 411 18.85 20.79 -26.58
C TYR A 411 19.35 19.73 -27.57
N PRO A 412 20.66 19.64 -27.85
CA PRO A 412 21.18 18.80 -28.93
C PRO A 412 21.25 17.30 -28.59
N ASN A 413 21.38 16.95 -27.30
CA ASN A 413 21.68 15.58 -26.86
C ASN A 413 20.42 14.83 -26.39
N ILE A 414 19.45 14.67 -27.29
CA ILE A 414 18.23 13.90 -27.02
C ILE A 414 18.38 12.49 -27.60
N TYR A 415 18.10 11.48 -26.79
CA TYR A 415 18.16 10.08 -27.18
C TYR A 415 17.25 9.79 -28.38
N ARG A 416 17.75 8.95 -29.27
CA ARG A 416 17.02 8.43 -30.43
C ARG A 416 16.76 6.94 -30.26
N GLN A 417 15.50 6.55 -30.37
CA GLN A 417 15.06 5.16 -30.24
C GLN A 417 15.87 4.28 -31.19
N ARG A 418 16.35 3.15 -30.67
CA ARG A 418 16.98 2.11 -31.49
C ARG A 418 15.98 1.01 -31.80
N ASP A 419 16.09 0.47 -33.00
CA ASP A 419 15.38 -0.73 -33.40
C ASP A 419 15.95 -1.93 -32.63
N PHE A 420 15.09 -2.69 -31.96
CA PHE A 420 15.49 -3.78 -31.07
C PHE A 420 16.04 -5.00 -31.81
N LEU A 421 15.70 -5.20 -33.09
CA LEU A 421 16.15 -6.34 -33.89
C LEU A 421 17.47 -6.04 -34.59
N THR A 422 17.64 -4.80 -35.06
CA THR A 422 18.76 -4.41 -35.92
C THR A 422 19.79 -3.52 -35.21
N GLY A 423 19.46 -2.98 -34.04
CA GLY A 423 20.29 -2.02 -33.29
C GLY A 423 20.42 -0.65 -33.96
N LYS A 424 19.77 -0.43 -35.12
CA LYS A 424 19.88 0.80 -35.89
C LYS A 424 19.18 1.95 -35.18
N VAL A 425 19.83 3.11 -35.16
CA VAL A 425 19.27 4.35 -34.63
C VAL A 425 18.16 4.84 -35.57
N THR A 426 16.97 5.06 -35.03
CA THR A 426 15.82 5.57 -35.78
C THR A 426 15.77 7.10 -35.76
N SER A 427 14.93 7.71 -36.60
CA SER A 427 14.67 9.15 -36.59
C SER A 427 13.83 9.61 -35.38
N ASN A 428 13.25 8.67 -34.64
CA ASN A 428 12.32 8.89 -33.56
C ASN A 428 13.05 9.27 -32.25
N LEU A 429 12.77 10.47 -31.73
CA LEU A 429 13.29 10.97 -30.46
C LEU A 429 12.58 10.32 -29.25
N GLY A 430 13.29 10.23 -28.13
CA GLY A 430 12.77 9.69 -26.87
C GLY A 430 12.60 8.17 -26.87
N TRP A 431 12.23 7.64 -25.70
CA TRP A 431 11.99 6.23 -25.44
C TRP A 431 10.53 5.86 -25.70
N TRP A 432 10.28 4.83 -26.51
CA TRP A 432 8.93 4.33 -26.75
C TRP A 432 8.58 3.20 -25.78
N THR A 433 7.49 3.37 -25.05
CA THR A 433 7.06 2.38 -24.05
C THR A 433 5.90 1.53 -24.57
N ASN A 434 6.13 0.23 -24.66
CA ASN A 434 5.12 -0.81 -24.90
C ASN A 434 5.47 -2.05 -24.06
N ASP A 435 4.66 -3.11 -24.12
CA ASP A 435 4.89 -4.31 -23.30
C ASP A 435 6.29 -4.93 -23.50
N GLN A 436 6.82 -4.88 -24.74
CA GLN A 436 8.15 -5.38 -25.07
C GLN A 436 9.26 -4.49 -24.49
N THR A 437 9.19 -3.17 -24.68
CA THR A 437 10.23 -2.24 -24.18
C THR A 437 10.18 -2.09 -22.66
N LYS A 438 9.01 -2.24 -22.04
CA LYS A 438 8.88 -2.40 -20.58
C LYS A 438 9.59 -3.65 -20.07
N GLY A 439 9.49 -4.77 -20.78
CA GLY A 439 10.25 -5.99 -20.47
C GLY A 439 11.77 -5.77 -20.58
N HIS A 440 12.20 -5.07 -21.63
CA HIS A 440 13.61 -4.77 -21.87
C HIS A 440 14.22 -3.87 -20.79
N MET A 441 13.59 -2.73 -20.47
CA MET A 441 14.12 -1.79 -19.49
C MET A 441 14.20 -2.38 -18.07
N ARG A 442 13.22 -3.22 -17.69
CA ARG A 442 13.27 -3.99 -16.44
C ARG A 442 14.44 -4.96 -16.41
N THR A 443 14.67 -5.68 -17.51
CA THR A 443 15.79 -6.63 -17.61
C THR A 443 17.12 -5.90 -17.53
N ALA A 444 17.26 -4.77 -18.25
CA ALA A 444 18.46 -3.93 -18.22
C ALA A 444 18.78 -3.43 -16.80
N LEU A 445 17.77 -2.96 -16.06
CA LEU A 445 17.94 -2.55 -14.67
C LEU A 445 18.32 -3.74 -13.77
N ARG A 446 17.62 -4.87 -13.90
CA ARG A 446 17.89 -6.07 -13.08
C ARG A 446 19.32 -6.57 -13.27
N ASP A 447 19.81 -6.62 -14.50
CA ASP A 447 21.17 -7.09 -14.82
C ASP A 447 22.26 -6.12 -14.33
N ARG A 448 21.91 -4.83 -14.13
CA ARG A 448 22.83 -3.79 -13.64
C ARG A 448 22.67 -3.48 -12.15
N LEU A 449 21.66 -4.03 -11.50
CA LEU A 449 21.38 -3.80 -10.09
C LEU A 449 22.59 -4.01 -9.17
N PRO A 450 23.44 -5.05 -9.33
CA PRO A 450 24.62 -5.22 -8.48
C PRO A 450 25.70 -4.15 -8.66
N GLN A 451 25.68 -3.40 -9.77
CA GLN A 451 26.66 -2.36 -10.11
C GLN A 451 26.15 -0.96 -9.77
N LEU A 452 24.82 -0.81 -9.65
CA LEU A 452 24.19 0.46 -9.38
C LEU A 452 24.53 0.96 -7.97
N LYS A 453 24.68 2.27 -7.82
CA LYS A 453 24.70 2.95 -6.52
C LYS A 453 23.57 3.96 -6.47
N ILE A 454 22.68 3.79 -5.50
CA ILE A 454 21.48 4.61 -5.32
C ILE A 454 21.52 5.17 -3.90
N TRP A 455 21.36 6.48 -3.81
CA TRP A 455 21.39 7.22 -2.54
C TRP A 455 19.99 7.73 -2.14
N ASP A 456 19.05 7.71 -3.08
CA ASP A 456 17.67 8.15 -2.93
C ASP A 456 16.81 7.03 -2.32
N ALA A 457 16.44 7.20 -1.04
CA ALA A 457 15.59 6.25 -0.34
C ALA A 457 14.21 6.08 -1.00
N ASN A 458 13.65 7.13 -1.63
CA ASN A 458 12.37 7.03 -2.32
C ASN A 458 12.49 6.18 -3.59
N LEU A 459 13.57 6.35 -4.37
CA LEU A 459 13.84 5.48 -5.53
C LEU A 459 14.02 4.02 -5.11
N VAL A 460 14.78 3.74 -4.04
CA VAL A 460 14.93 2.36 -3.51
C VAL A 460 13.57 1.80 -3.07
N ARG A 461 12.74 2.59 -2.40
CA ARG A 461 11.37 2.21 -2.02
C ARG A 461 10.51 1.86 -3.24
N GLN A 462 10.57 2.64 -4.31
CA GLN A 462 9.83 2.35 -5.55
C GLN A 462 10.30 1.05 -6.21
N LEU A 463 11.62 0.79 -6.27
CA LEU A 463 12.16 -0.48 -6.76
C LEU A 463 11.71 -1.67 -5.91
N ARG A 464 11.70 -1.51 -4.58
CA ARG A 464 11.14 -2.51 -3.67
C ARG A 464 9.65 -2.73 -3.85
N SER A 465 8.90 -1.84 -4.48
CA SER A 465 7.47 -2.04 -4.72
C SER A 465 7.18 -2.98 -5.90
N TYR A 466 8.17 -3.33 -6.74
CA TYR A 466 7.96 -4.23 -7.88
C TYR A 466 7.88 -5.70 -7.46
N ARG A 467 6.74 -6.35 -7.76
CA ARG A 467 6.44 -7.75 -7.42
C ARG A 467 5.93 -8.51 -8.63
N TYR A 468 6.19 -9.82 -8.68
CA TYR A 468 5.51 -10.70 -9.62
C TYR A 468 4.09 -11.01 -9.13
N ILE A 469 3.08 -10.44 -9.79
CA ILE A 469 1.65 -10.73 -9.56
C ILE A 469 1.11 -11.47 -10.78
N LYS A 470 0.59 -12.69 -10.59
CA LYS A 470 0.13 -13.56 -11.71
C LYS A 470 1.18 -13.67 -12.82
N MET A 471 2.45 -13.88 -12.45
CA MET A 471 3.62 -13.93 -13.34
C MET A 471 3.95 -12.61 -14.09
N ARG A 472 3.34 -11.48 -13.71
CA ARG A 472 3.61 -10.17 -14.32
C ARG A 472 4.29 -9.22 -13.33
N PRO A 473 5.44 -8.62 -13.68
CA PRO A 473 6.06 -7.56 -12.89
C PRO A 473 5.10 -6.37 -12.75
N THR A 474 4.72 -6.04 -11.53
CA THR A 474 3.73 -4.99 -11.23
C THR A 474 4.21 -4.18 -10.03
N ALA A 475 4.28 -2.85 -10.17
CA ALA A 475 4.58 -1.94 -9.07
C ALA A 475 3.37 -1.87 -8.12
N GLN A 476 3.64 -1.90 -6.81
CA GLN A 476 2.60 -1.80 -5.77
C GLN A 476 2.36 -0.36 -5.29
N SER A 477 3.26 0.56 -5.63
CA SER A 477 3.13 2.00 -5.36
C SER A 477 3.43 2.81 -6.63
N PHE A 478 3.40 4.13 -6.53
CA PHE A 478 4.00 5.01 -7.54
C PHE A 478 5.41 4.53 -7.91
N ASP A 479 5.70 4.52 -9.21
CA ASP A 479 6.93 3.97 -9.79
C ASP A 479 7.61 4.92 -10.77
N ASP A 480 7.26 6.21 -10.77
CA ASP A 480 7.72 7.18 -11.76
C ASP A 480 9.27 7.32 -11.76
N LEU A 481 9.91 7.36 -10.57
CA LEU A 481 11.39 7.38 -10.45
C LEU A 481 12.00 6.04 -10.88
N ALA A 482 11.34 4.93 -10.56
CA ALA A 482 11.79 3.60 -10.99
C ALA A 482 11.74 3.46 -12.52
N ILE A 483 10.68 3.97 -13.17
CA ILE A 483 10.56 4.02 -14.64
C ILE A 483 11.64 4.91 -15.23
N ALA A 484 11.85 6.12 -14.69
CA ALA A 484 12.90 7.03 -15.12
C ALA A 484 14.29 6.36 -15.04
N LEU A 485 14.61 5.66 -13.95
CA LEU A 485 15.85 4.89 -13.82
C LEU A 485 15.93 3.74 -14.83
N MET A 486 14.84 2.98 -15.02
CA MET A 486 14.79 1.88 -16.00
C MET A 486 15.09 2.38 -17.41
N ILE A 487 14.56 3.53 -17.80
CA ILE A 487 14.86 4.18 -19.08
C ILE A 487 16.35 4.55 -19.14
N ALA A 488 16.88 5.21 -18.10
CA ALA A 488 18.30 5.60 -18.05
C ALA A 488 19.23 4.37 -18.19
N CYS A 489 18.93 3.27 -17.51
CA CYS A 489 19.70 2.03 -17.61
C CYS A 489 19.60 1.38 -18.99
N ALA A 490 18.43 1.43 -19.63
CA ALA A 490 18.22 0.85 -20.96
C ALA A 490 18.91 1.65 -22.07
N VAL A 491 18.93 2.98 -21.97
CA VAL A 491 19.50 3.85 -23.01
C VAL A 491 21.00 4.06 -22.84
N ARG A 492 21.54 3.91 -21.62
CA ARG A 492 22.96 4.12 -21.36
C ARG A 492 23.81 3.13 -22.17
N ASN A 493 24.61 3.66 -23.08
CA ASN A 493 25.55 2.87 -23.88
C ASN A 493 26.74 2.43 -23.02
N VAL A 494 26.93 1.12 -22.86
CA VAL A 494 28.24 0.57 -22.46
C VAL A 494 29.12 0.60 -23.70
N THR A 495 30.08 1.53 -23.75
CA THR A 495 31.16 1.47 -24.74
C THR A 495 32.10 0.31 -24.37
N GLY A 496 31.70 -0.91 -24.75
CA GLY A 496 32.58 -2.08 -24.77
C GLY A 496 33.13 -2.24 -26.18
N THR A 497 34.46 -2.30 -26.30
CA THR A 497 35.19 -2.76 -27.48
C THR A 497 34.60 -4.08 -27.97
N ALA A 498 33.85 -4.04 -29.06
CA ALA A 498 33.44 -5.25 -29.77
C ALA A 498 34.70 -5.85 -30.42
N GLN A 499 35.43 -6.70 -29.70
CA GLN A 499 36.27 -7.69 -30.35
C GLN A 499 35.33 -8.69 -31.02
N GLY A 500 35.04 -8.44 -32.30
CA GLY A 500 34.31 -9.40 -33.12
C GLY A 500 35.13 -10.68 -33.22
N TYR A 501 34.60 -11.77 -32.65
CA TYR A 501 35.05 -13.11 -33.01
C TYR A 501 34.61 -13.35 -34.46
N GLN A 502 35.55 -13.17 -35.41
CA GLN A 502 35.40 -13.68 -36.77
C GLN A 502 35.57 -15.20 -36.72
N GLY A 503 34.47 -15.90 -36.44
CA GLY A 503 34.40 -17.34 -36.68
C GLY A 503 34.39 -17.58 -38.18
N SER A 504 35.51 -18.06 -38.73
CA SER A 504 35.54 -18.63 -40.06
C SER A 504 34.83 -19.99 -40.01
N VAL A 505 33.75 -20.13 -40.78
CA VAL A 505 33.12 -21.42 -41.05
C VAL A 505 33.80 -21.97 -42.30
N PRO A 506 34.54 -23.09 -42.24
CA PRO A 506 35.12 -23.69 -43.42
C PRO A 506 34.04 -24.46 -44.19
N GLY A 507 33.91 -24.14 -45.48
CA GLY A 507 33.15 -24.91 -46.44
C GLY A 507 31.89 -24.20 -46.91
N TYR A 508 32.01 -23.42 -47.98
CA TYR A 508 31.18 -23.49 -49.19
C TYR A 508 31.76 -22.47 -50.18
N GLY A 509 32.54 -22.96 -51.14
CA GLY A 509 32.97 -22.22 -52.32
C GLY A 509 32.10 -22.60 -53.51
N TRP A 510 31.81 -21.62 -54.37
CA TRP A 510 31.52 -21.83 -55.78
C TRP A 510 32.79 -21.55 -56.57
#